data_AF-A0A7S0S9R2-F1
#
_entry.id   AF-A0A7S0S9R2-F1
#
_cell.length_a   1.000
_cell.length_b   1.000
_cell.length_c   1.000
_cell.angle_alpha   90.00
_cell.angle_beta   90.00
_cell.angle_gamma   90.00
#
_symmetry.space_group_name_H-M   'P 1'
#
loop_
_entity.id
_entity.type
_entity.pdbx_description
1 polymer ?
#
loop_
_entity_poly.entity_id
_entity_poly.type
_entity_poly.pdbx_seq_one_letter_code
_entity_poly.pdbx_strand_id
1 'polypeptide(L)'
;GGEPDASNLQSQEVWAGISYALASHLMLSNLTTEAWETARGVARVTYEGGFSFRTPEAWDAEGRFRAAMNLRPGAVWALEHALVMTWKQEARRAAVAAAAAAAAAAAAAAAATAGPAGAWAGAAREDETTERGVAAGAAAAAGRGV
;
A
#
# COMPACT_ATOMS: atom_id res chain seq x y z
N GLY A 1 4.36 -30.10 16.29
CA GLY A 1 4.11 -28.85 17.04
C GLY A 1 5.24 -27.90 16.75
N GLY A 2 5.00 -26.59 16.76
CA GLY A 2 6.06 -25.59 16.57
C GLY A 2 6.83 -25.37 17.87
N GLU A 3 7.75 -26.26 18.22
CA GLU A 3 8.68 -26.05 19.33
C GLU A 3 9.82 -25.10 18.91
N PRO A 4 10.37 -24.29 19.83
CA PRO A 4 11.55 -23.49 19.56
C PRO A 4 12.73 -24.35 19.08
N ASP A 5 13.49 -23.85 18.10
CA ASP A 5 14.68 -24.53 17.60
C ASP A 5 15.76 -24.61 18.68
N ALA A 6 16.17 -25.84 19.01
CA ALA A 6 17.19 -26.13 20.02
C ALA A 6 18.60 -26.38 19.45
N SER A 7 18.79 -26.21 18.13
CA SER A 7 20.10 -26.45 17.48
C SER A 7 21.19 -25.48 17.92
N ASN A 8 20.81 -24.30 18.41
CA ASN A 8 21.72 -23.27 18.91
C ASN A 8 21.07 -22.53 20.09
N LEU A 9 21.88 -22.08 21.05
CA LEU A 9 21.46 -21.20 22.14
C LEU A 9 20.76 -19.94 21.61
N GLN A 10 21.28 -19.35 20.53
CA GLN A 10 20.73 -18.12 19.95
C GLN A 10 19.31 -18.32 19.39
N SER A 11 18.98 -19.53 18.92
CA SER A 11 17.65 -19.86 18.42
C SER A 11 16.59 -19.89 19.52
N GLN A 12 17.00 -20.03 20.79
CA GLN A 12 16.13 -20.04 21.96
C GLN A 12 16.05 -18.68 22.66
N GLU A 13 16.78 -17.68 22.15
CA GLU A 13 16.85 -16.35 22.73
C GLU A 13 15.86 -15.39 22.03
N VAL A 14 15.25 -14.50 22.81
CA VAL A 14 14.61 -13.29 22.29
C VAL A 14 15.65 -12.18 22.28
N TRP A 15 15.86 -11.55 21.12
CA TRP A 15 16.83 -10.46 20.96
C TRP A 15 16.11 -9.11 20.89
N ALA A 16 16.25 -8.28 21.92
CA ALA A 16 15.49 -7.03 22.05
C ALA A 16 15.56 -6.13 20.81
N GLY A 17 16.76 -5.91 20.28
CA GLY A 17 16.95 -5.07 19.09
C GLY A 17 16.27 -5.63 17.84
N ILE A 18 16.34 -6.94 17.63
CA ILE A 18 15.65 -7.59 16.50
C ILE A 18 14.14 -7.52 16.68
N SER A 19 13.63 -7.76 17.88
CA SER A 19 12.20 -7.66 18.15
C SER A 19 11.65 -6.26 17.91
N TYR A 20 12.38 -5.20 18.28
CA TYR A 20 11.98 -3.83 17.93
C TYR A 20 12.07 -3.53 16.42
N ALA A 21 13.10 -4.03 15.74
CA ALA A 21 13.20 -3.91 14.28
C ALA A 21 12.08 -4.70 13.55
N LEU A 22 11.69 -5.86 14.08
CA LEU A 22 10.54 -6.61 13.59
C LEU A 22 9.24 -5.83 13.83
N ALA A 23 9.07 -5.25 15.02
CA ALA A 23 7.91 -4.42 15.33
C ALA A 23 7.77 -3.23 14.38
N SER A 24 8.87 -2.54 14.05
CA SER A 24 8.84 -1.45 13.06
C SER A 24 8.50 -1.94 11.66
N HIS A 25 8.99 -3.12 11.26
CA HIS A 25 8.63 -3.74 10.00
C HIS A 25 7.14 -4.13 9.92
N LEU A 26 6.59 -4.71 10.99
CA LEU A 26 5.17 -5.04 11.12
C LEU A 26 4.32 -3.76 11.00
N MET A 27 4.74 -2.68 11.65
CA MET A 27 4.07 -1.37 11.55
C MET A 27 4.01 -0.86 10.11
N LEU A 28 5.13 -0.92 9.37
CA LEU A 28 5.19 -0.55 7.95
C LEU A 28 4.35 -1.47 7.06
N SER A 29 4.11 -2.70 7.50
CA SER A 29 3.32 -3.71 6.81
C SER A 29 1.82 -3.61 7.09
N ASN A 30 1.38 -2.59 7.85
CA ASN A 30 -0.01 -2.42 8.32
C ASN A 30 -0.47 -3.52 9.29
N LEU A 31 0.47 -4.18 9.98
CA LEU A 31 0.22 -5.15 11.05
C LEU A 31 0.38 -4.44 12.41
N THR A 32 -0.44 -3.41 12.63
CA THR A 32 -0.28 -2.46 13.75
C THR A 32 -0.45 -3.13 15.11
N THR A 33 -1.38 -4.08 15.23
CA THR A 33 -1.63 -4.79 16.50
C THR A 33 -0.43 -5.65 16.85
N GLU A 34 0.05 -6.46 15.92
CA GLU A 34 1.19 -7.36 16.05
C GLU A 34 2.48 -6.59 16.32
N ALA A 35 2.66 -5.45 15.64
CA ALA A 35 3.78 -4.54 15.87
C ALA A 35 3.83 -4.10 17.34
N TRP A 36 2.70 -3.62 17.86
CA TRP A 36 2.63 -3.16 19.24
C TRP A 36 2.74 -4.28 20.26
N GLU A 37 2.16 -5.45 20.01
CA GLU A 37 2.30 -6.61 20.89
C GLU A 37 3.75 -7.07 20.97
N THR A 38 4.45 -7.12 19.84
CA THR A 38 5.87 -7.46 19.76
C THR A 38 6.72 -6.47 20.55
N ALA A 39 6.53 -5.17 20.35
CA ALA A 39 7.25 -4.12 21.06
C ALA A 39 6.95 -4.13 22.58
N ARG A 40 5.67 -4.33 22.96
CA ARG A 40 5.25 -4.42 24.36
C ARG A 40 5.90 -5.60 25.07
N GLY A 41 6.08 -6.75 24.40
CA GLY A 41 6.79 -7.89 24.97
C GLY A 41 8.20 -7.52 25.44
N VAL A 42 8.97 -6.82 24.60
CA VAL A 42 10.33 -6.34 24.94
C VAL A 42 10.29 -5.30 26.06
N ALA A 43 9.38 -4.32 25.97
CA ALA A 43 9.24 -3.28 26.99
C ALA A 43 8.87 -3.87 28.35
N ARG A 44 7.98 -4.87 28.37
CA ARG A 44 7.57 -5.59 29.58
C ARG A 44 8.77 -6.27 30.24
N VAL A 45 9.53 -7.07 29.51
CA VAL A 45 10.74 -7.70 30.05
C VAL A 45 11.74 -6.66 30.54
N THR A 46 11.87 -5.53 29.84
CA THR A 46 12.79 -4.47 30.23
C THR A 46 12.40 -3.79 31.55
N TYR A 47 11.16 -3.30 31.64
CA TYR A 47 10.73 -2.43 32.74
C TYR A 47 10.10 -3.19 33.91
N GLU A 48 9.45 -4.33 33.65
CA GLU A 48 8.89 -5.19 34.70
C GLU A 48 9.88 -6.31 35.11
N GLY A 49 10.80 -6.70 34.22
CA GLY A 49 11.80 -7.74 34.48
C GLY A 49 13.12 -7.25 35.08
N GLY A 50 13.22 -5.96 35.46
CA GLY A 50 14.38 -5.43 36.18
C GLY A 50 15.58 -5.06 35.32
N PHE A 51 15.39 -4.80 34.02
CA PHE A 51 16.46 -4.37 33.10
C PHE A 51 16.44 -2.87 32.77
N SER A 52 15.68 -2.06 33.51
CA SER A 52 15.68 -0.60 33.39
C SER A 52 17.11 -0.05 33.39
N PHE A 53 17.44 0.76 32.36
CA PHE A 53 18.77 1.36 32.13
C PHE A 53 19.92 0.37 31.87
N ARG A 54 19.62 -0.90 31.68
CA ARG A 54 20.61 -1.95 31.40
C ARG A 54 20.10 -3.04 30.46
N THR A 55 19.20 -2.67 29.55
CA THR A 55 18.54 -3.59 28.62
C THR A 55 19.56 -4.52 27.95
N PRO A 56 19.38 -5.84 28.05
CA PRO A 56 20.31 -6.80 27.49
C PRO A 56 20.15 -6.94 25.98
N GLU A 57 21.12 -7.60 25.37
CA GLU A 57 21.02 -8.07 23.99
C GLU A 57 19.86 -9.06 23.84
N ALA A 58 19.82 -10.02 24.76
CA ALA A 58 19.00 -11.20 24.65
C ALA A 58 18.61 -11.78 26.02
N TRP A 59 17.50 -12.53 26.04
CA TRP A 59 17.11 -13.40 27.15
C TRP A 59 16.45 -14.69 26.64
N ASP A 60 16.48 -15.74 27.47
CA ASP A 60 15.79 -17.01 27.21
C ASP A 60 14.44 -17.13 27.95
N ALA A 61 13.78 -18.27 27.80
CA ALA A 61 12.47 -18.54 28.43
C ALA A 61 12.52 -18.55 29.97
N GLU A 62 13.67 -18.84 30.57
CA GLU A 62 13.88 -18.77 32.02
C GLU A 62 14.24 -17.36 32.51
N GLY A 63 14.35 -16.38 31.61
CA GLY A 63 14.70 -15.00 31.95
C GLY A 63 16.19 -14.78 32.21
N ARG A 64 17.05 -15.76 31.90
CA ARG A 64 18.51 -15.56 31.93
C ARG A 64 18.87 -14.67 30.75
N PHE A 65 19.75 -13.70 30.96
CA PHE A 65 20.08 -12.69 29.96
C PHE A 65 21.56 -12.70 29.60
N ARG A 66 21.90 -12.12 28.44
CA ARG A 66 23.27 -11.93 27.97
C ARG A 66 23.51 -10.49 27.53
N ALA A 67 24.73 -10.00 27.77
CA ALA A 67 25.20 -8.68 27.34
C ALA A 67 24.24 -7.52 27.73
N ALA A 68 24.14 -7.23 29.04
CA ALA A 68 23.45 -6.05 29.56
C ALA A 68 24.03 -4.73 28.99
N MET A 69 23.23 -3.67 29.03
CA MET A 69 23.58 -2.34 28.49
C MET A 69 23.97 -2.41 27.00
N ASN A 70 23.20 -3.16 26.22
CA ASN A 70 23.47 -3.33 24.79
C ASN A 70 22.98 -2.12 23.97
N LEU A 71 23.62 -1.87 22.83
CA LEU A 71 23.23 -0.84 21.87
C LEU A 71 21.97 -1.20 21.07
N ARG A 72 21.79 -2.47 20.73
CA ARG A 72 20.76 -2.95 19.79
C ARG A 72 19.31 -2.66 20.20
N PRO A 73 18.93 -2.68 21.49
CA PRO A 73 17.62 -2.21 21.94
C PRO A 73 17.28 -0.76 21.52
N GLY A 74 18.26 0.07 21.17
CA GLY A 74 18.04 1.39 20.56
C GLY A 74 17.24 1.37 19.26
N ALA A 75 17.10 0.20 18.61
CA ALA A 75 16.21 -0.04 17.48
C ALA A 75 14.73 0.32 17.76
N VAL A 76 14.32 0.50 19.03
CA VAL A 76 13.00 1.03 19.38
C VAL A 76 12.67 2.34 18.63
N TRP A 77 13.66 3.19 18.35
CA TRP A 77 13.44 4.43 17.58
C TRP A 77 13.04 4.20 16.11
N ALA A 78 13.27 3.01 15.56
CA ALA A 78 12.75 2.65 14.24
C ALA A 78 11.22 2.58 14.23
N LEU A 79 10.56 2.33 15.37
CA LEU A 79 9.10 2.41 15.48
C LEU A 79 8.59 3.83 15.27
N GLU A 80 9.29 4.85 15.80
CA GLU A 80 8.93 6.25 15.59
C GLU A 80 8.98 6.60 14.09
N HIS A 81 10.06 6.21 13.42
CA HIS A 81 10.13 6.36 11.97
C HIS A 81 8.99 5.60 11.26
N ALA A 82 8.70 4.36 11.67
CA ALA A 82 7.62 3.58 11.06
C ALA A 82 6.26 4.25 11.22
N LEU A 83 5.93 4.75 12.42
CA LEU A 83 4.71 5.51 12.69
C LEU A 83 4.61 6.74 11.76
N VAL A 84 5.70 7.50 11.65
CA VAL A 84 5.79 8.68 10.78
C VAL A 84 5.74 8.31 9.28
N MET A 85 5.95 7.06 8.89
CA MET A 85 5.75 6.63 7.51
C MET A 85 4.34 6.10 7.29
N THR A 86 3.79 5.34 8.24
CA THR A 86 2.45 4.75 8.14
C THR A 86 1.38 5.83 8.01
N TRP A 87 1.36 6.87 8.87
CA TRP A 87 0.37 7.96 8.74
C TRP A 87 0.49 8.72 7.40
N LYS A 88 1.71 8.90 6.85
CA LYS A 88 1.95 9.53 5.55
C LYS A 88 1.42 8.64 4.42
N GLN A 89 1.63 7.33 4.53
CA GLN A 89 1.12 6.36 3.57
C GLN A 89 -0.41 6.31 3.61
N GLU A 90 -1.02 6.33 4.79
CA GLU A 90 -2.48 6.39 4.97
C GLU A 90 -3.06 7.66 4.34
N ALA A 91 -2.49 8.83 4.65
CA ALA A 91 -2.92 10.10 4.05
C ALA A 91 -2.80 10.10 2.52
N ARG A 92 -1.68 9.59 1.99
CA ARG A 92 -1.47 9.45 0.53
C ARG A 92 -2.48 8.48 -0.09
N ARG A 93 -2.74 7.33 0.54
CA ARG A 93 -3.71 6.34 0.08
C ARG A 93 -5.12 6.93 0.05
N ALA A 94 -5.50 7.66 1.09
CA ALA A 94 -6.79 8.36 1.15
C ALA A 94 -6.93 9.40 0.03
N ALA A 95 -5.88 10.21 -0.21
CA ALA A 95 -5.88 11.19 -1.29
C ALA A 95 -6.00 10.55 -2.68
N VAL A 96 -5.27 9.45 -2.93
CA VAL A 96 -5.35 8.70 -4.19
C VAL A 96 -6.74 8.08 -4.38
N ALA A 97 -7.30 7.50 -3.33
CA ALA A 97 -8.66 6.93 -3.38
C ALA A 97 -9.73 8.00 -3.66
N ALA A 98 -9.62 9.18 -3.02
CA ALA A 98 -10.53 10.29 -3.27
C ALA A 98 -10.44 10.82 -4.72
N ALA A 99 -9.22 10.96 -5.25
CA ALA A 99 -9.01 11.37 -6.63
C ALA A 99 -9.59 10.34 -7.63
N ALA A 100 -9.39 9.05 -7.37
CA ALA A 100 -9.96 7.98 -8.18
C ALA A 100 -11.50 7.99 -8.15
N ALA A 101 -12.10 8.20 -6.97
CA ALA A 101 -13.55 8.31 -6.82
C ALA A 101 -14.13 9.53 -7.56
N ALA A 102 -13.46 10.69 -7.49
CA ALA A 102 -13.87 11.90 -8.22
C ALA A 102 -13.79 11.70 -9.74
N ALA A 103 -12.72 11.06 -10.23
CA ALA A 103 -12.59 10.74 -11.65
C ALA A 103 -13.69 9.78 -12.13
N ALA A 104 -14.01 8.76 -11.33
CA ALA A 104 -15.11 7.84 -11.63
C ALA A 104 -16.47 8.55 -11.67
N ALA A 105 -16.74 9.46 -10.74
CA ALA A 105 -17.98 10.25 -10.72
C ALA A 105 -18.10 11.17 -11.95
N ALA A 106 -17.01 11.83 -12.35
CA ALA A 106 -16.98 12.67 -13.54
C ALA A 106 -17.23 11.86 -14.83
N ALA A 107 -16.65 10.67 -14.94
CA ALA A 107 -16.88 9.77 -16.06
C ALA A 107 -18.35 9.29 -16.14
N ALA A 108 -18.95 8.96 -14.98
CA ALA A 108 -20.37 8.59 -14.91
C ALA A 108 -21.29 9.75 -15.32
N ALA A 109 -20.99 10.98 -14.88
CA ALA A 109 -21.74 12.17 -15.28
C ALA A 109 -21.64 12.45 -16.78
N ALA A 110 -20.45 12.29 -17.38
CA ALA A 110 -20.25 12.44 -18.81
C ALA A 110 -21.01 11.37 -19.63
N ALA A 111 -21.05 10.12 -19.15
CA ALA A 111 -21.84 9.06 -19.78
C ALA A 111 -23.36 9.35 -19.71
N ALA A 112 -23.84 9.94 -18.61
CA ALA A 112 -25.25 10.30 -18.45
C ALA A 112 -25.68 11.49 -19.32
N THR A 113 -24.80 12.46 -19.57
CA THR A 113 -25.09 13.61 -20.44
C THR A 113 -24.98 13.28 -21.93
N ALA A 114 -24.22 12.23 -22.29
CA ALA A 114 -24.14 11.70 -23.64
C ALA A 114 -25.37 10.88 -24.06
N GLY A 115 -26.59 11.35 -23.77
CA GLY A 115 -27.85 10.64 -24.04
C GLY A 115 -28.00 10.07 -25.47
N PRO A 116 -29.12 9.41 -25.83
CA PRO A 116 -29.27 8.79 -27.16
C PRO A 116 -29.07 9.78 -28.32
N ALA A 117 -29.32 11.08 -28.09
CA ALA A 117 -28.32 12.13 -28.34
C ALA A 117 -27.28 11.96 -29.47
N GLY A 118 -26.12 11.49 -29.04
CA GLY A 118 -24.93 11.36 -29.87
C GLY A 118 -25.01 10.23 -30.90
N ALA A 119 -25.93 9.28 -30.72
CA ALA A 119 -26.10 8.16 -31.65
C ALA A 119 -26.71 8.61 -32.99
N TRP A 120 -27.57 9.65 -32.99
CA TRP A 120 -28.14 10.21 -34.23
C TRP A 120 -27.32 11.35 -34.83
N ALA A 121 -26.42 11.97 -34.06
CA ALA A 121 -25.46 12.94 -34.59
C ALA A 121 -24.39 12.30 -35.51
N GLY A 122 -24.07 11.02 -35.29
CA GLY A 122 -23.27 10.21 -36.22
C GLY A 122 -24.04 9.79 -37.47
N ALA A 123 -25.31 9.40 -37.31
CA ALA A 123 -26.18 8.99 -38.42
C ALA A 123 -26.48 10.14 -39.41
N ALA A 124 -26.65 11.37 -38.92
CA ALA A 124 -26.84 12.54 -39.79
C ALA A 124 -25.59 12.89 -40.63
N ARG A 125 -24.40 12.42 -40.22
CA ARG A 125 -23.14 12.68 -40.94
C ARG A 125 -22.92 11.70 -42.09
N GLU A 126 -23.50 10.49 -42.03
CA GLU A 126 -23.40 9.48 -43.09
C GLU A 126 -24.27 9.83 -44.32
N ASP A 127 -25.39 10.53 -44.10
CA ASP A 127 -26.30 10.99 -45.16
C ASP A 127 -25.65 12.09 -46.05
N GLU A 128 -24.94 13.05 -45.44
CA GLU A 128 -24.30 14.14 -46.19
C GLU A 128 -23.09 13.68 -47.04
N THR A 129 -22.38 12.63 -46.61
CA THR A 129 -21.34 11.97 -47.43
C THR A 129 -21.93 11.12 -48.56
N THR A 130 -23.12 10.57 -48.37
CA THR A 130 -23.79 9.76 -49.40
C THR A 130 -24.33 10.65 -50.52
N GLU A 131 -24.92 11.80 -50.22
CA GLU A 131 -25.39 12.75 -51.24
C GLU A 131 -24.23 13.39 -52.04
N ARG A 132 -23.10 13.72 -51.39
CA ARG A 132 -21.90 14.21 -52.11
C ARG A 132 -21.24 13.11 -52.96
N GLY A 133 -21.32 11.85 -52.54
CA GLY A 133 -20.84 10.70 -53.32
C GLY A 133 -21.69 10.43 -54.57
N VAL A 134 -23.02 10.57 -54.47
CA VAL A 134 -23.94 10.40 -55.59
C VAL A 134 -23.83 11.54 -56.61
N ALA A 135 -23.65 12.79 -56.15
CA ALA A 135 -23.42 13.94 -57.03
C ALA A 135 -22.07 13.86 -57.78
N ALA A 136 -21.01 13.34 -57.13
CA ALA A 136 -19.71 13.14 -57.77
C ALA A 136 -19.71 11.95 -58.77
N GLY A 137 -20.50 10.90 -58.51
CA GLY A 137 -20.66 9.75 -59.41
C GLY A 137 -21.45 10.06 -60.68
N ALA A 138 -22.47 10.93 -60.61
CA ALA A 138 -23.28 11.31 -61.76
C ALA A 138 -22.51 12.18 -62.78
N ALA A 139 -21.57 13.02 -62.32
CA ALA A 139 -20.73 13.84 -63.22
C ALA A 139 -19.67 13.01 -63.97
N ALA A 140 -19.25 11.86 -63.44
CA ALA A 140 -18.23 11.01 -64.07
C ALA A 140 -18.78 10.05 -65.15
N ALA A 141 -20.10 9.87 -65.23
CA ALA A 141 -20.75 8.99 -66.21
C ALA A 141 -21.09 9.68 -67.54
N ALA A 142 -21.08 11.02 -67.61
CA ALA A 142 -21.44 11.78 -68.82
C ALA A 142 -20.25 12.11 -69.75
N GLY A 143 -19.03 11.66 -69.44
CA GLY A 143 -17.80 12.04 -70.15
C GLY A 143 -17.09 10.96 -70.97
N ARG A 144 -17.71 9.80 -71.21
CA ARG A 144 -17.11 8.72 -72.02
C ARG A 144 -18.11 8.17 -73.03
N GLY A 145 -18.11 8.77 -74.22
CA GLY A 145 -18.82 8.30 -75.40
C GLY A 145 -18.41 9.15 -76.59
N VAL A 146 -17.69 8.50 -77.52
CA VAL A 146 -17.13 8.95 -78.81
C VAL A 146 -17.99 9.98 -79.56
#